data_AF-A0A0A8E834-F1
#
_entry.id   AF-A0A0A8E834-F1
#
_cell.length_a   1.000
_cell.length_b   1.000
_cell.length_c   1.000
_cell.angle_alpha   90.00
_cell.angle_beta   90.00
_cell.angle_gamma   90.00
#
_symmetry.space_group_name_H-M   'P 1'
#
loop_
_entity.id
_entity.type
_entity.pdbx_description
1 polymer ?
#
loop_
_entity_poly.entity_id
_entity_poly.type
_entity_poly.pdbx_seq_one_letter_code
_entity_poly.pdbx_strand_id
1 'polypeptide(L)'
;MKISKKKLIFVGVFPVFAMSFLISCENQLNFLNVSRANYQKFAIINRNEKTIAKPFFENANILELLAKIYDTNDSKKQLISRINAIETEKYISDLAFKFSFYNPINPWPSHSIVGGLGKKDSNPVLFEQAKKSFTDLFKNNWLWLLKNLEKTVFIRGLAEIDQFQEQNEELNINLKEKALKNSFYQPKSNKFTDIAIVGSKTEKNEENTKNEIETKNYKIFLLNEENFIFSFNLKKELKNGKLINSEINLNPWIRIYPKFLNKTDQKFPLQEYARIVSNYRTGVLGANVSLVEKSIFEENQGGNVFYYTLVDFKTS
;
A
#
# COMPACT_ATOMS: atom_id res chain seq x y z
N MET A 1 -83.27 19.63 9.02
CA MET A 1 -84.34 19.90 8.03
C MET A 1 -83.78 19.63 6.64
N LYS A 2 -84.48 18.85 5.79
CA LYS A 2 -84.03 18.29 4.48
C LYS A 2 -82.80 17.33 4.59
N ILE A 3 -82.78 16.03 4.22
CA ILE A 3 -83.29 15.25 3.05
C ILE A 3 -82.38 15.45 1.81
N SER A 4 -81.79 14.46 1.10
CA SER A 4 -81.59 12.98 1.27
C SER A 4 -80.87 12.34 0.04
N LYS A 5 -80.60 11.01 0.08
CA LYS A 5 -80.29 10.03 -1.03
C LYS A 5 -78.86 10.10 -1.63
N LYS A 6 -78.25 9.04 -2.18
CA LYS A 6 -78.49 7.54 -2.15
C LYS A 6 -77.44 6.86 -1.21
N LYS A 7 -77.27 5.55 -0.96
CA LYS A 7 -77.76 4.21 -1.41
C LYS A 7 -77.23 3.53 -2.71
N LEU A 8 -76.37 2.51 -2.54
CA LEU A 8 -76.22 1.24 -3.35
C LEU A 8 -75.73 1.41 -4.82
N ILE A 9 -75.13 0.46 -5.59
CA ILE A 9 -74.98 -1.02 -5.72
C ILE A 9 -73.53 -1.29 -6.28
N PHE A 10 -72.83 -2.44 -6.31
CA PHE A 10 -72.67 -3.72 -5.56
C PHE A 10 -71.71 -4.65 -6.38
N VAL A 11 -71.24 -5.81 -5.86
CA VAL A 11 -70.40 -6.85 -6.55
C VAL A 11 -68.93 -6.42 -6.88
N GLY A 12 -67.89 -7.26 -6.76
CA GLY A 12 -67.77 -8.58 -6.09
C GLY A 12 -66.58 -9.46 -6.57
N VAL A 13 -66.26 -10.48 -5.78
CA VAL A 13 -65.62 -11.77 -6.17
C VAL A 13 -64.15 -11.76 -6.67
N PHE A 14 -63.21 -11.96 -5.74
CA PHE A 14 -61.98 -12.79 -5.92
C PHE A 14 -62.37 -14.24 -6.35
N PRO A 15 -61.50 -15.08 -6.98
CA PRO A 15 -60.05 -15.17 -6.75
C PRO A 15 -59.16 -15.60 -7.96
N VAL A 16 -57.91 -15.97 -7.67
CA VAL A 16 -56.96 -16.80 -8.47
C VAL A 16 -56.49 -16.23 -9.83
N PHE A 17 -55.23 -15.76 -9.85
CA PHE A 17 -54.19 -16.50 -10.58
C PHE A 17 -52.87 -16.43 -9.83
N ALA A 18 -52.32 -17.59 -9.47
CA ALA A 18 -50.96 -17.69 -8.94
C ALA A 18 -49.99 -17.76 -10.11
N MET A 19 -49.13 -16.74 -10.28
CA MET A 19 -47.91 -16.87 -11.06
C MET A 19 -46.70 -16.90 -10.13
N SER A 20 -46.12 -18.10 -10.07
CA SER A 20 -44.69 -18.34 -10.20
C SER A 20 -43.74 -17.45 -9.41
N PHE A 21 -43.16 -18.07 -8.38
CA PHE A 21 -41.75 -17.93 -8.03
C PHE A 21 -40.86 -17.57 -9.24
N LEU A 22 -40.02 -16.54 -9.10
CA LEU A 22 -38.55 -16.58 -9.35
C LEU A 22 -37.97 -15.15 -9.34
N ILE A 23 -37.76 -14.58 -8.15
CA ILE A 23 -36.78 -13.49 -7.97
C ILE A 23 -35.64 -14.08 -7.14
N SER A 24 -34.72 -14.74 -7.83
CA SER A 24 -33.52 -15.36 -7.27
C SER A 24 -32.27 -14.85 -7.98
N CYS A 25 -31.23 -14.55 -7.21
CA CYS A 25 -29.85 -14.35 -7.69
C CYS A 25 -29.56 -13.21 -8.67
N GLU A 26 -30.17 -12.03 -8.55
CA GLU A 26 -29.68 -10.83 -9.27
C GLU A 26 -28.54 -10.10 -8.52
N ASN A 27 -28.50 -10.17 -7.18
CA ASN A 27 -27.48 -9.52 -6.35
C ASN A 27 -26.07 -10.11 -6.43
N GLN A 28 -25.85 -11.26 -7.08
CA GLN A 28 -24.50 -11.84 -7.23
C GLN A 28 -23.67 -11.24 -8.39
N LEU A 29 -24.32 -10.63 -9.40
CA LEU A 29 -23.61 -10.06 -10.55
C LEU A 29 -22.79 -8.80 -10.18
N ASN A 30 -23.25 -8.01 -9.21
CA ASN A 30 -22.58 -6.77 -8.83
C ASN A 30 -21.20 -7.00 -8.17
N PHE A 31 -20.99 -8.10 -7.44
CA PHE A 31 -19.69 -8.41 -6.83
C PHE A 31 -18.63 -8.82 -7.88
N LEU A 32 -19.05 -9.53 -8.93
CA LEU A 32 -18.21 -9.88 -10.07
C LEU A 32 -17.90 -8.67 -10.97
N ASN A 33 -18.81 -7.69 -11.04
CA ASN A 33 -18.58 -6.46 -11.79
C ASN A 33 -17.65 -5.47 -11.06
N VAL A 34 -17.72 -5.34 -9.74
CA VAL A 34 -16.75 -4.53 -8.96
C VAL A 34 -15.32 -5.09 -9.11
N SER A 35 -15.17 -6.42 -9.07
CA SER A 35 -13.86 -7.07 -9.26
C SER A 35 -13.34 -6.98 -10.71
N ARG A 36 -14.22 -6.83 -11.73
CA ARG A 36 -13.82 -6.50 -13.11
C ARG A 36 -13.56 -5.00 -13.34
N ALA A 37 -14.23 -4.09 -12.63
CA ALA A 37 -14.12 -2.65 -12.85
C ALA A 37 -12.69 -2.12 -12.62
N ASN A 38 -11.98 -2.67 -11.64
CA ASN A 38 -10.56 -2.37 -11.39
C ASN A 38 -9.61 -2.85 -12.52
N TYR A 39 -10.10 -3.68 -13.45
CA TYR A 39 -9.36 -4.26 -14.57
C TYR A 39 -9.87 -3.78 -15.95
N GLN A 40 -10.72 -2.74 -16.02
CA GLN A 40 -11.27 -2.24 -17.30
C GLN A 40 -11.24 -0.71 -17.43
N LYS A 41 -10.02 -0.15 -17.45
CA LYS A 41 -9.72 1.12 -18.14
C LYS A 41 -8.40 1.00 -18.92
N PHE A 42 -8.47 0.41 -20.10
CA PHE A 42 -7.33 0.25 -21.01
C PHE A 42 -7.61 0.93 -22.34
N ALA A 43 -6.74 1.84 -22.76
CA ALA A 43 -6.79 2.50 -24.05
C ALA A 43 -5.36 2.70 -24.59
N ILE A 44 -5.15 2.28 -25.83
CA ILE A 44 -4.07 2.63 -26.78
C ILE A 44 -2.64 2.60 -26.20
N ILE A 45 -1.92 1.53 -26.51
CA ILE A 45 -0.45 1.46 -26.40
C ILE A 45 0.16 2.22 -27.57
N ASN A 46 1.00 3.23 -27.31
CA ASN A 46 1.91 3.77 -28.33
C ASN A 46 3.33 3.25 -28.07
N ARG A 47 4.01 2.74 -29.11
CA ARG A 47 5.08 1.75 -28.97
C ARG A 47 6.47 2.31 -29.30
N ASN A 48 6.98 3.18 -28.43
CA ASN A 48 8.38 3.64 -28.47
C ASN A 48 9.15 3.18 -27.22
N GLU A 49 9.87 2.06 -27.33
CA GLU A 49 10.71 1.55 -26.25
C GLU A 49 11.98 2.39 -26.11
N LYS A 50 12.13 3.11 -24.98
CA LYS A 50 13.39 3.78 -24.61
C LYS A 50 14.12 2.95 -23.56
N THR A 51 15.28 2.42 -23.95
CA THR A 51 15.89 1.23 -23.33
C THR A 51 16.73 1.53 -22.08
N ILE A 52 16.06 1.85 -20.97
CA ILE A 52 16.71 2.04 -19.63
C ILE A 52 16.25 0.94 -18.63
N ALA A 53 15.35 0.04 -19.04
CA ALA A 53 14.62 -0.85 -18.13
C ALA A 53 15.27 -2.21 -17.78
N LYS A 54 16.36 -2.61 -18.46
CA LYS A 54 16.88 -4.00 -18.41
C LYS A 54 17.37 -4.49 -17.03
N PRO A 55 18.39 -3.86 -16.39
CA PRO A 55 19.02 -4.42 -15.19
C PRO A 55 18.06 -4.52 -13.99
N PHE A 56 17.01 -3.69 -13.93
CA PHE A 56 16.03 -3.74 -12.86
C PHE A 56 15.16 -5.01 -12.89
N PHE A 57 14.66 -5.41 -14.08
CA PHE A 57 13.83 -6.62 -14.21
C PHE A 57 14.66 -7.92 -14.26
N GLU A 58 15.98 -7.81 -14.45
CA GLU A 58 16.95 -8.91 -14.35
C GLU A 58 17.44 -9.14 -12.91
N ASN A 59 17.13 -8.24 -11.96
CA ASN A 59 17.51 -8.37 -10.56
C ASN A 59 16.80 -9.55 -9.86
N ALA A 60 17.58 -10.47 -9.27
CA ALA A 60 17.07 -11.68 -8.63
C ALA A 60 16.03 -11.42 -7.52
N ASN A 61 16.24 -10.41 -6.67
CA ASN A 61 15.32 -10.07 -5.58
C ASN A 61 13.97 -9.53 -6.12
N ILE A 62 14.01 -8.77 -7.23
CA ILE A 62 12.80 -8.32 -7.93
C ILE A 62 12.10 -9.49 -8.64
N LEU A 63 12.86 -10.42 -9.24
CA LEU A 63 12.32 -11.61 -9.87
C LEU A 63 11.61 -12.53 -8.86
N GLU A 64 12.16 -12.69 -7.66
CA GLU A 64 11.59 -13.43 -6.53
C GLU A 64 10.33 -12.74 -5.98
N LEU A 65 10.36 -11.43 -5.71
CA LEU A 65 9.17 -10.67 -5.31
C LEU A 65 8.02 -10.86 -6.31
N LEU A 66 8.31 -10.77 -7.61
CA LEU A 66 7.31 -10.96 -8.66
C LEU A 66 6.80 -12.40 -8.74
N ALA A 67 7.65 -13.41 -8.49
CA ALA A 67 7.21 -14.81 -8.40
C ALA A 67 6.38 -15.09 -7.14
N LYS A 68 6.65 -14.39 -6.03
CA LYS A 68 5.85 -14.51 -4.80
C LYS A 68 4.45 -13.92 -4.97
N ILE A 69 4.32 -12.83 -5.71
CA ILE A 69 3.03 -12.16 -5.98
C ILE A 69 2.26 -12.90 -7.10
N TYR A 70 2.88 -13.21 -8.24
CA TYR A 70 2.17 -13.70 -9.42
C TYR A 70 2.43 -15.17 -9.71
N ASP A 71 1.39 -15.99 -9.55
CA ASP A 71 1.42 -17.45 -9.79
C ASP A 71 1.58 -17.81 -11.29
N THR A 72 1.45 -16.85 -12.21
CA THR A 72 1.61 -17.07 -13.66
C THR A 72 2.58 -16.09 -14.31
N ASN A 73 3.33 -16.59 -15.29
CA ASN A 73 4.24 -15.77 -16.09
C ASN A 73 3.51 -14.68 -16.89
N ASP A 74 2.25 -14.90 -17.30
CA ASP A 74 1.53 -13.94 -18.14
C ASP A 74 0.99 -12.76 -17.33
N SER A 75 0.54 -12.96 -16.08
CA SER A 75 0.27 -11.86 -15.14
C SER A 75 1.52 -11.01 -14.90
N LYS A 76 2.69 -11.65 -14.72
CA LYS A 76 3.99 -10.96 -14.57
C LYS A 76 4.37 -10.15 -15.81
N LYS A 77 4.22 -10.72 -17.03
CA LYS A 77 4.45 -10.00 -18.31
C LYS A 77 3.51 -8.81 -18.49
N GLN A 78 2.22 -8.96 -18.18
CA GLN A 78 1.22 -7.90 -18.31
C GLN A 78 1.55 -6.70 -17.41
N LEU A 79 1.96 -6.94 -16.16
CA LEU A 79 2.39 -5.88 -15.24
C LEU A 79 3.63 -5.13 -15.76
N ILE A 80 4.66 -5.87 -16.20
CA ILE A 80 5.90 -5.29 -16.74
C ILE A 80 5.61 -4.46 -18.00
N SER A 81 4.76 -4.97 -18.89
CA SER A 81 4.31 -4.26 -20.09
C SER A 81 3.60 -2.94 -19.75
N ARG A 82 2.62 -2.97 -18.84
CA ARG A 82 1.92 -1.76 -18.34
C ARG A 82 2.90 -0.71 -17.79
N ILE A 83 3.92 -1.13 -17.04
CA ILE A 83 4.90 -0.23 -16.42
C ILE A 83 5.91 0.34 -17.42
N ASN A 84 6.22 -0.41 -18.49
CA ASN A 84 7.03 0.09 -19.60
C ASN A 84 6.25 1.04 -20.53
N ALA A 85 4.90 0.97 -20.54
CA ALA A 85 4.03 1.89 -21.28
C ALA A 85 3.77 3.24 -20.55
N ILE A 86 4.27 3.45 -19.33
CA ILE A 86 4.13 4.72 -18.60
C ILE A 86 5.12 5.76 -19.14
N GLU A 87 4.58 6.84 -19.73
CA GLU A 87 5.31 8.05 -20.14
C GLU A 87 6.00 8.69 -18.93
N THR A 88 7.23 8.26 -18.64
CA THR A 88 7.84 8.38 -17.30
C THR A 88 8.09 9.82 -16.87
N GLU A 89 8.60 10.70 -17.74
CA GLU A 89 8.85 12.11 -17.38
C GLU A 89 7.54 12.88 -17.15
N LYS A 90 6.49 12.58 -17.93
CA LYS A 90 5.16 13.16 -17.79
C LYS A 90 4.47 12.71 -16.51
N TYR A 91 4.60 11.42 -16.16
CA TYR A 91 4.06 10.89 -14.91
C TYR A 91 4.81 11.44 -13.69
N ILE A 92 6.13 11.68 -13.81
CA ILE A 92 6.92 12.39 -12.80
C ILE A 92 6.43 13.84 -12.62
N SER A 93 6.23 14.58 -13.72
CA SER A 93 5.72 15.96 -13.66
C SER A 93 4.32 16.03 -13.05
N ASP A 94 3.43 15.07 -13.37
CA ASP A 94 2.09 14.95 -12.79
C ASP A 94 2.14 14.63 -11.27
N LEU A 95 3.04 13.74 -10.84
CA LEU A 95 3.23 13.39 -9.44
C LEU A 95 3.82 14.54 -8.62
N ALA A 96 4.88 15.21 -9.11
CA ALA A 96 5.51 16.34 -8.41
C ALA A 96 4.54 17.53 -8.24
N PHE A 97 3.80 17.88 -9.31
CA PHE A 97 2.73 18.89 -9.23
C PHE A 97 1.68 18.52 -8.17
N LYS A 98 1.28 17.25 -8.11
CA LYS A 98 0.29 16.79 -7.12
C LYS A 98 0.83 16.75 -5.70
N PHE A 99 2.06 16.29 -5.48
CA PHE A 99 2.64 16.18 -4.14
C PHE A 99 2.83 17.55 -3.47
N SER A 100 2.94 18.62 -4.27
CA SER A 100 2.83 20.01 -3.79
C SER A 100 1.53 20.33 -3.02
N PHE A 101 0.48 19.50 -3.15
CA PHE A 101 -0.81 19.62 -2.45
C PHE A 101 -1.07 18.53 -1.39
N TYR A 102 -0.10 17.65 -1.10
CA TYR A 102 -0.27 16.58 -0.09
C TYR A 102 1.02 16.31 0.69
N ASN A 103 1.00 16.57 1.99
CA ASN A 103 2.10 16.26 2.91
C ASN A 103 1.93 14.84 3.49
N PRO A 104 2.83 13.89 3.22
CA PRO A 104 2.75 12.54 3.76
C PRO A 104 3.32 12.38 5.18
N ILE A 105 4.05 13.38 5.71
CA ILE A 105 4.46 13.41 7.13
C ILE A 105 3.26 13.80 8.01
N ASN A 106 2.56 14.86 7.62
CA ASN A 106 1.32 15.29 8.25
C ASN A 106 0.14 15.13 7.26
N PRO A 107 -0.48 13.93 7.18
CA PRO A 107 -1.53 13.62 6.21
C PRO A 107 -2.90 14.23 6.57
N TRP A 108 -2.95 15.09 7.59
CA TRP A 108 -4.15 15.84 7.98
C TRP A 108 -4.16 17.20 7.26
N PRO A 109 -5.31 17.67 6.75
CA PRO A 109 -5.44 19.06 6.29
C PRO A 109 -5.22 20.01 7.48
N SER A 110 -4.51 21.11 7.26
CA SER A 110 -4.34 22.17 8.26
C SER A 110 -5.66 22.91 8.50
N HIS A 111 -6.45 22.38 9.43
CA HIS A 111 -7.86 22.70 9.71
C HIS A 111 -8.82 22.33 8.56
N SER A 112 -9.92 21.65 8.89
CA SER A 112 -11.04 21.58 7.95
C SER A 112 -11.64 22.98 7.80
N ILE A 113 -11.86 23.40 6.54
CA ILE A 113 -12.49 24.70 6.27
C ILE A 113 -13.96 24.57 6.69
N VAL A 114 -14.30 25.15 7.84
CA VAL A 114 -15.68 25.24 8.35
C VAL A 114 -16.45 26.25 7.50
N GLY A 115 -16.80 25.83 6.28
CA GLY A 115 -17.70 26.55 5.41
C GLY A 115 -19.07 26.65 6.06
N GLY A 116 -19.58 27.87 6.21
CA GLY A 116 -20.87 28.13 6.86
C GLY A 116 -22.02 27.38 6.20
N LEU A 117 -23.02 27.01 7.00
CA LEU A 117 -24.29 26.40 6.56
C LEU A 117 -24.16 25.01 5.89
N GLY A 118 -23.34 24.15 6.48
CA GLY A 118 -23.74 22.75 6.71
C GLY A 118 -23.57 21.77 5.55
N LYS A 119 -22.33 21.34 5.32
CA LYS A 119 -22.02 19.97 4.86
C LYS A 119 -20.60 19.56 5.27
N LYS A 120 -20.53 18.39 5.92
CA LYS A 120 -19.43 17.42 6.05
C LYS A 120 -18.01 17.90 5.71
N ASP A 121 -17.08 17.72 6.66
CA ASP A 121 -15.64 17.92 6.49
C ASP A 121 -15.15 17.36 5.16
N SER A 122 -14.74 18.27 4.28
CA SER A 122 -14.38 17.98 2.90
C SER A 122 -13.11 18.73 2.57
N ASN A 123 -12.08 17.96 2.20
CA ASN A 123 -10.75 18.48 1.95
C ASN A 123 -10.69 19.14 0.56
N PRO A 124 -9.78 20.10 0.31
CA PRO A 124 -9.62 20.71 -0.99
C PRO A 124 -9.46 19.67 -2.11
N VAL A 125 -10.07 19.92 -3.28
CA VAL A 125 -10.11 18.94 -4.39
C VAL A 125 -8.71 18.50 -4.82
N LEU A 126 -7.74 19.41 -4.85
CA LEU A 126 -6.35 19.12 -5.18
C LEU A 126 -5.66 18.23 -4.12
N PHE A 127 -5.97 18.42 -2.83
CA PHE A 127 -5.46 17.56 -1.75
C PHE A 127 -5.96 16.12 -1.89
N GLU A 128 -7.26 15.90 -2.17
CA GLU A 128 -7.78 14.53 -2.37
C GLU A 128 -7.27 13.90 -3.67
N GLN A 129 -7.09 14.68 -4.75
CA GLN A 129 -6.45 14.18 -5.98
C GLN A 129 -4.99 13.78 -5.75
N ALA A 130 -4.25 14.56 -4.95
CA ALA A 130 -2.87 14.31 -4.59
C ALA A 130 -2.71 13.10 -3.67
N LYS A 131 -3.44 13.07 -2.55
CA LYS A 131 -3.54 11.95 -1.61
C LYS A 131 -3.95 10.65 -2.29
N LYS A 132 -4.92 10.71 -3.23
CA LYS A 132 -5.26 9.57 -4.08
C LYS A 132 -4.09 9.15 -4.96
N SER A 133 -3.44 10.08 -5.67
CA SER A 133 -2.34 9.75 -6.59
C SER A 133 -1.12 9.18 -5.86
N PHE A 134 -0.84 9.66 -4.64
CA PHE A 134 0.13 9.07 -3.71
C PHE A 134 -0.27 7.65 -3.31
N THR A 135 -1.54 7.42 -2.92
CA THR A 135 -2.05 6.09 -2.58
C THR A 135 -1.97 5.12 -3.78
N ASP A 136 -2.39 5.57 -4.97
CA ASP A 136 -2.32 4.80 -6.22
C ASP A 136 -0.87 4.50 -6.65
N LEU A 137 0.10 5.36 -6.33
CA LEU A 137 1.51 5.05 -6.54
C LEU A 137 1.95 3.84 -5.72
N PHE A 138 1.65 3.82 -4.42
CA PHE A 138 2.08 2.76 -3.49
C PHE A 138 1.26 1.47 -3.55
N LYS A 139 -0.01 1.55 -3.96
CA LYS A 139 -0.88 0.39 -4.21
C LYS A 139 -0.75 -0.15 -5.62
N ASN A 140 -0.91 0.70 -6.64
CA ASN A 140 -1.20 0.29 -8.01
C ASN A 140 0.02 0.41 -8.95
N ASN A 141 0.98 1.29 -8.66
CA ASN A 141 2.16 1.54 -9.52
C ASN A 141 3.51 1.28 -8.81
N TRP A 142 3.54 0.54 -7.70
CA TRP A 142 4.74 0.35 -6.86
C TRP A 142 5.96 -0.16 -7.63
N LEU A 143 5.79 -1.05 -8.61
CA LEU A 143 6.91 -1.59 -9.41
C LEU A 143 7.45 -0.56 -10.42
N TRP A 144 6.66 0.43 -10.84
CA TRP A 144 7.19 1.60 -11.55
C TRP A 144 8.00 2.50 -10.60
N LEU A 145 7.56 2.66 -9.34
CA LEU A 145 8.32 3.42 -8.33
C LEU A 145 9.68 2.77 -8.05
N LEU A 146 9.72 1.45 -7.83
CA LEU A 146 10.99 0.72 -7.65
C LEU A 146 11.91 0.84 -8.87
N LYS A 147 11.36 0.76 -10.08
CA LYS A 147 12.13 0.89 -11.34
C LYS A 147 12.78 2.28 -11.49
N ASN A 148 12.08 3.34 -11.07
CA ASN A 148 12.51 4.74 -11.22
C ASN A 148 13.04 5.34 -9.91
N LEU A 149 13.49 4.49 -8.98
CA LEU A 149 13.85 4.85 -7.61
C LEU A 149 14.93 5.96 -7.54
N GLU A 150 15.86 5.99 -8.48
CA GLU A 150 16.88 7.04 -8.64
C GLU A 150 16.34 8.47 -8.75
N LYS A 151 15.11 8.63 -9.26
CA LYS A 151 14.47 9.94 -9.41
C LYS A 151 13.65 10.35 -8.19
N THR A 152 13.52 9.52 -7.16
CA THR A 152 12.69 9.80 -5.98
C THR A 152 13.42 10.65 -4.95
N VAL A 153 12.69 11.52 -4.26
CA VAL A 153 13.17 12.27 -3.10
C VAL A 153 12.33 11.87 -1.89
N PHE A 154 12.97 11.19 -0.94
CA PHE A 154 12.40 10.89 0.36
C PHE A 154 12.83 11.94 1.39
N ILE A 155 11.95 12.21 2.36
CA ILE A 155 12.25 13.00 3.56
C ILE A 155 12.13 12.13 4.81
N ARG A 156 12.99 12.37 5.80
CA ARG A 156 12.94 11.75 7.11
C ARG A 156 11.71 12.25 7.87
N GLY A 157 10.83 11.34 8.26
CA GLY A 157 9.76 11.64 9.20
C GLY A 157 10.28 11.74 10.62
N LEU A 158 9.72 12.66 11.39
CA LEU A 158 9.70 12.55 12.85
C LEU A 158 8.64 11.51 13.20
N ALA A 159 9.02 10.22 13.09
CA ALA A 159 8.25 9.14 13.69
C ALA A 159 8.21 9.33 15.21
N GLU A 160 7.14 8.88 15.86
CA GLU A 160 6.83 9.06 17.28
C GLU A 160 8.08 8.92 18.16
N ILE A 161 8.61 10.06 18.61
CA ILE A 161 9.71 10.12 19.58
C ILE A 161 9.08 9.79 20.93
N ASP A 162 9.69 8.86 21.65
CA ASP A 162 9.23 8.52 23.00
C ASP A 162 9.30 9.78 23.88
N GLN A 163 8.20 10.13 24.55
CA GLN A 163 8.06 11.37 25.31
C GLN A 163 9.06 11.46 26.48
N PHE A 164 9.63 10.32 26.91
CA PHE A 164 10.73 10.29 27.87
C PHE A 164 12.08 10.75 27.29
N GLN A 165 12.28 10.70 25.97
CA GLN A 165 13.49 11.25 25.31
C GLN A 165 13.38 12.75 25.02
N GLU A 166 12.18 13.31 24.88
CA GLU A 166 11.97 14.75 24.65
C GLU A 166 12.41 15.63 25.83
N GLN A 167 12.63 15.06 27.03
CA GLN A 167 13.00 15.81 28.24
C GLN A 167 14.48 16.19 28.33
N ASN A 168 15.35 15.70 27.43
CA ASN A 168 16.78 16.04 27.42
C ASN A 168 17.10 17.09 26.35
N GLU A 169 17.34 18.35 26.77
CA GLU A 169 17.59 19.47 25.83
C GLU A 169 18.84 19.27 24.95
N GLU A 170 19.95 18.78 25.50
CA GLU A 170 21.18 18.52 24.74
C GLU A 170 20.99 17.41 23.69
N LEU A 171 20.14 16.43 24.02
CA LEU A 171 19.74 15.34 23.14
C LEU A 171 18.78 15.85 22.04
N ASN A 172 17.86 16.75 22.38
CA ASN A 172 17.00 17.47 21.43
C ASN A 172 17.78 18.36 20.44
N ILE A 173 18.82 19.08 20.89
CA ILE A 173 19.68 19.89 20.01
C ILE A 173 20.43 18.96 19.05
N ASN A 174 21.06 17.91 19.56
CA ASN A 174 21.70 16.87 18.77
C ASN A 174 20.73 16.21 17.75
N LEU A 175 19.49 15.94 18.16
CA LEU A 175 18.46 15.36 17.29
C LEU A 175 18.04 16.34 16.19
N LYS A 176 17.88 17.64 16.49
CA LYS A 176 17.55 18.68 15.49
C LYS A 176 18.65 18.80 14.43
N GLU A 177 19.92 18.89 14.84
CA GLU A 177 21.05 18.96 13.90
C GLU A 177 21.21 17.67 13.07
N LYS A 178 21.11 16.49 13.70
CA LYS A 178 21.22 15.19 13.03
C LYS A 178 20.00 14.86 12.17
N ALA A 179 18.83 15.41 12.49
CA ALA A 179 17.66 15.38 11.63
C ALA A 179 17.92 16.19 10.36
N LEU A 180 18.25 17.48 10.48
CA LEU A 180 18.54 18.36 9.33
C LEU A 180 19.63 17.79 8.42
N LYS A 181 20.76 17.35 8.98
CA LYS A 181 21.92 16.85 8.22
C LYS A 181 21.63 15.58 7.40
N ASN A 182 20.56 14.83 7.71
CA ASN A 182 20.11 13.68 6.93
C ASN A 182 18.59 13.74 6.69
N SER A 183 18.03 14.95 6.54
CA SER A 183 16.59 15.16 6.34
C SER A 183 16.11 14.55 5.04
N PHE A 184 16.95 14.51 4.02
CA PHE A 184 16.59 14.01 2.70
C PHE A 184 17.41 12.79 2.31
N TYR A 185 16.78 11.86 1.60
CA TYR A 185 17.42 10.72 0.96
C TYR A 185 16.96 10.65 -0.49
N GLN A 186 17.93 10.68 -1.41
CA GLN A 186 17.72 10.36 -2.82
C GLN A 186 18.51 9.06 -3.11
N PRO A 187 17.84 7.97 -3.52
CA PRO A 187 18.50 6.74 -3.93
C PRO A 187 19.45 6.96 -5.10
N LYS A 188 20.63 6.33 -5.07
CA LYS A 188 21.62 6.36 -6.16
C LYS A 188 21.40 5.30 -7.25
N SER A 189 20.60 4.27 -6.95
CA SER A 189 20.22 3.22 -7.91
C SER A 189 18.85 2.60 -7.59
N ASN A 190 18.27 1.90 -8.57
CA ASN A 190 17.15 0.99 -8.39
C ASN A 190 17.53 -0.44 -7.96
N LYS A 191 18.76 -0.68 -7.48
CA LYS A 191 19.31 -2.01 -7.24
C LYS A 191 19.00 -2.56 -5.84
N PHE A 192 18.39 -3.74 -5.81
CA PHE A 192 18.05 -4.50 -4.60
C PHE A 192 19.02 -5.66 -4.36
N THR A 193 19.43 -5.85 -3.10
CA THR A 193 20.54 -6.73 -2.69
C THR A 193 20.14 -7.88 -1.77
N ASP A 194 18.95 -7.84 -1.16
CA ASP A 194 18.41 -8.90 -0.31
C ASP A 194 16.87 -8.84 -0.30
N ILE A 195 16.21 -9.97 -0.02
CA ILE A 195 14.75 -10.11 0.11
C ILE A 195 14.40 -11.07 1.25
N ALA A 196 13.46 -10.68 2.11
CA ALA A 196 12.94 -11.53 3.18
C ALA A 196 11.41 -11.62 3.08
N ILE A 197 10.87 -12.84 3.02
CA ILE A 197 9.44 -13.11 2.85
C ILE A 197 8.93 -13.89 4.06
N VAL A 198 8.09 -13.28 4.89
CA VAL A 198 7.50 -13.90 6.08
C VAL A 198 6.00 -14.09 5.89
N GLY A 199 5.52 -15.34 6.03
CA GLY A 199 4.10 -15.65 6.02
C GLY A 199 3.50 -15.60 7.42
N SER A 200 2.32 -15.00 7.54
CA SER A 200 1.44 -15.15 8.71
C SER A 200 0.74 -16.51 8.68
N LYS A 201 0.11 -16.91 9.80
CA LYS A 201 -0.83 -18.04 9.80
C LYS A 201 -1.97 -17.77 8.81
N THR A 202 -2.45 -18.83 8.14
CA THR A 202 -3.67 -18.79 7.33
C THR A 202 -4.86 -18.39 8.20
N GLU A 203 -5.67 -17.44 7.71
CA GLU A 203 -7.02 -17.17 8.21
C GLU A 203 -8.03 -17.93 7.34
N LYS A 204 -8.87 -18.75 7.98
CA LYS A 204 -10.00 -19.46 7.37
C LYS A 204 -11.29 -18.81 7.83
N ASN A 205 -12.15 -18.39 6.90
CA ASN A 205 -13.49 -17.93 7.24
C ASN A 205 -14.41 -19.16 7.34
N GLU A 206 -14.79 -19.53 8.57
CA GLU A 206 -15.52 -20.77 8.87
C GLU A 206 -17.04 -20.75 8.53
N GLU A 207 -17.54 -19.68 7.89
CA GLU A 207 -18.96 -19.55 7.55
C GLU A 207 -19.38 -20.45 6.36
N ASN A 208 -19.73 -21.69 6.71
CA ASN A 208 -20.66 -22.58 6.02
C ASN A 208 -20.40 -22.94 4.54
N THR A 209 -19.80 -24.14 4.36
CA THR A 209 -20.00 -25.06 3.22
C THR A 209 -19.59 -24.63 1.79
N LYS A 210 -18.77 -25.49 1.15
CA LYS A 210 -18.48 -25.57 -0.30
C LYS A 210 -17.82 -24.35 -0.97
N ASN A 211 -17.68 -23.21 -0.31
CA ASN A 211 -17.09 -21.98 -0.87
C ASN A 211 -16.01 -21.34 0.02
N GLU A 212 -15.29 -22.14 0.81
CA GLU A 212 -14.26 -21.64 1.71
C GLU A 212 -13.20 -20.78 0.97
N ILE A 213 -13.00 -19.55 1.43
CA ILE A 213 -11.94 -18.65 0.97
C ILE A 213 -10.84 -18.66 2.02
N GLU A 214 -9.68 -19.19 1.64
CA GLU A 214 -8.47 -19.18 2.44
C GLU A 214 -7.75 -17.83 2.25
N THR A 215 -7.46 -17.13 3.36
CA THR A 215 -6.65 -15.90 3.33
C THR A 215 -5.23 -16.19 3.80
N LYS A 216 -4.25 -15.90 2.95
CA LYS A 216 -2.81 -16.00 3.23
C LYS A 216 -2.17 -14.61 3.18
N ASN A 217 -1.75 -14.12 4.35
CA ASN A 217 -1.09 -12.83 4.52
C ASN A 217 0.44 -13.01 4.58
N TYR A 218 1.20 -12.14 3.90
CA TYR A 218 2.67 -12.11 3.94
C TYR A 218 3.19 -10.69 4.15
N LYS A 219 4.22 -10.55 4.99
CA LYS A 219 5.11 -9.38 5.05
C LYS A 219 6.32 -9.67 4.15
N ILE A 220 6.67 -8.75 3.27
CA ILE A 220 7.87 -8.86 2.42
C ILE A 220 8.76 -7.65 2.66
N PHE A 221 10.06 -7.87 2.79
CA PHE A 221 11.06 -6.81 2.93
C PHE A 221 12.07 -6.92 1.79
N LEU A 222 12.39 -5.80 1.15
CA LEU A 222 13.46 -5.64 0.18
C LEU A 222 14.52 -4.70 0.76
N LEU A 223 15.80 -5.05 0.61
CA LEU A 223 16.92 -4.18 0.95
C LEU A 223 17.56 -3.63 -0.34
N ASN A 224 17.75 -2.31 -0.44
CA ASN A 224 18.55 -1.72 -1.51
C ASN A 224 20.04 -1.68 -1.14
N GLU A 225 20.92 -1.41 -2.12
CA GLU A 225 22.37 -1.37 -1.87
C GLU A 225 22.85 -0.23 -0.94
N GLU A 226 21.97 0.70 -0.57
CA GLU A 226 22.20 1.77 0.41
C GLU A 226 21.59 1.44 1.79
N ASN A 227 21.27 0.17 2.03
CA ASN A 227 20.71 -0.39 3.26
C ASN A 227 19.32 0.15 3.68
N PHE A 228 18.56 0.77 2.75
CA PHE A 228 17.17 1.13 2.99
C PHE A 228 16.25 -0.08 2.79
N ILE A 229 15.33 -0.25 3.74
CA ILE A 229 14.39 -1.37 3.85
C ILE A 229 13.00 -0.92 3.35
N PHE A 230 12.56 -1.53 2.26
CA PHE A 230 11.26 -1.34 1.64
C PHE A 230 10.34 -2.48 2.09
N SER A 231 9.20 -2.18 2.72
CA SER A 231 8.30 -3.20 3.27
C SER A 231 6.96 -3.26 2.51
N PHE A 232 6.52 -4.45 2.13
CA PHE A 232 5.25 -4.71 1.46
C PHE A 232 4.35 -5.60 2.31
N ASN A 233 3.04 -5.41 2.16
CA ASN A 233 2.02 -6.36 2.62
C ASN A 233 1.38 -7.01 1.40
N LEU A 234 1.34 -8.35 1.38
CA LEU A 234 0.72 -9.17 0.33
C LEU A 234 -0.41 -10.01 0.95
N LYS A 235 -1.65 -9.79 0.50
CA LYS A 235 -2.80 -10.64 0.80
C LYS A 235 -3.11 -11.50 -0.43
N LYS A 236 -3.12 -12.83 -0.26
CA LYS A 236 -3.64 -13.78 -1.26
C LYS A 236 -4.92 -14.42 -0.75
N GLU A 237 -5.95 -14.40 -1.58
CA GLU A 237 -7.24 -15.06 -1.33
C GLU A 237 -7.36 -16.24 -2.29
N LEU A 238 -7.56 -17.45 -1.75
CA LEU A 238 -7.63 -18.69 -2.52
C LEU A 238 -8.98 -19.36 -2.30
N LYS A 239 -9.60 -19.82 -3.38
CA LYS A 239 -10.84 -20.63 -3.33
C LYS A 239 -10.54 -22.01 -3.86
N ASN A 240 -10.81 -23.04 -3.06
CA ASN A 240 -10.47 -24.44 -3.38
C ASN A 240 -9.01 -24.60 -3.85
N GLY A 241 -8.07 -23.92 -3.17
CA GLY A 241 -6.64 -23.91 -3.49
C GLY A 241 -6.21 -23.08 -4.70
N LYS A 242 -7.14 -22.49 -5.48
CA LYS A 242 -6.83 -21.61 -6.62
C LYS A 242 -6.85 -20.15 -6.19
N LEU A 243 -5.82 -19.39 -6.54
CA LEU A 243 -5.78 -17.94 -6.32
C LEU A 243 -6.94 -17.25 -7.05
N ILE A 244 -7.77 -16.50 -6.32
CA ILE A 244 -8.87 -15.69 -6.88
C ILE A 244 -8.58 -14.19 -6.82
N ASN A 245 -7.76 -13.75 -5.87
CA ASN A 245 -7.37 -12.35 -5.71
C ASN A 245 -6.01 -12.24 -5.00
N SER A 246 -5.25 -11.19 -5.31
CA SER A 246 -3.93 -10.93 -4.75
C SER A 246 -3.69 -9.41 -4.64
N GLU A 247 -3.83 -8.85 -3.45
CA GLU A 247 -3.53 -7.44 -3.16
C GLU A 247 -2.09 -7.30 -2.66
N ILE A 248 -1.29 -6.45 -3.31
CA ILE A 248 0.08 -6.10 -2.92
C ILE A 248 0.15 -4.59 -2.68
N ASN A 249 0.64 -4.17 -1.51
CA ASN A 249 0.82 -2.77 -1.16
C ASN A 249 2.24 -2.52 -0.66
N LEU A 250 2.95 -1.57 -1.27
CA LEU A 250 4.20 -1.04 -0.72
C LEU A 250 3.87 -0.04 0.41
N ASN A 251 4.59 -0.12 1.51
CA ASN A 251 4.52 0.90 2.57
C ASN A 251 5.18 2.20 2.08
N PRO A 252 4.52 3.37 2.17
CA PRO A 252 5.15 4.65 1.85
C PRO A 252 6.35 4.99 2.73
N TRP A 253 6.44 4.39 3.93
CA TRP A 253 7.55 4.53 4.86
C TRP A 253 8.61 3.45 4.66
N ILE A 254 9.75 3.85 4.10
CA ILE A 254 10.99 3.06 4.07
C ILE A 254 11.80 3.31 5.34
N ARG A 255 12.71 2.40 5.69
CA ARG A 255 13.46 2.43 6.96
C ARG A 255 14.95 2.26 6.76
N ILE A 256 15.77 2.89 7.60
CA ILE A 256 17.21 2.62 7.72
C ILE A 256 17.64 2.75 9.18
N TYR A 257 18.57 1.89 9.62
CA TYR A 257 19.12 1.95 10.97
C TYR A 257 20.37 2.86 11.04
N PRO A 258 20.59 3.62 12.14
CA PRO A 258 21.62 4.67 12.18
C PRO A 258 23.03 4.19 11.88
N LYS A 259 23.39 2.95 12.28
CA LYS A 259 24.69 2.31 12.00
C LYS A 259 25.02 2.18 10.51
N PHE A 260 24.01 2.10 9.64
CA PHE A 260 24.15 1.86 8.20
C PHE A 260 23.94 3.13 7.36
N LEU A 261 23.56 4.25 7.98
CA LEU A 261 23.32 5.50 7.27
C LEU A 261 24.61 5.98 6.59
N ASN A 262 24.53 6.21 5.27
CA ASN A 262 25.67 6.52 4.40
C ASN A 262 26.78 5.45 4.34
N LYS A 263 26.47 4.18 4.69
CA LYS A 263 27.39 3.04 4.54
C LYS A 263 26.83 2.00 3.55
N THR A 264 27.62 1.67 2.54
CA THR A 264 27.31 0.65 1.53
C THR A 264 28.23 -0.58 1.63
N ASP A 265 29.28 -0.50 2.45
CA ASP A 265 30.24 -1.56 2.76
C ASP A 265 29.68 -2.60 3.76
N GLN A 266 28.83 -2.15 4.69
CA GLN A 266 28.24 -2.99 5.74
C GLN A 266 26.85 -3.45 5.31
N LYS A 267 26.63 -4.76 5.13
CA LYS A 267 25.31 -5.31 4.79
C LYS A 267 24.40 -5.37 6.01
N PHE A 268 23.19 -4.80 5.91
CA PHE A 268 22.15 -4.92 6.93
C PHE A 268 21.61 -6.37 7.06
N PRO A 269 21.43 -6.92 8.28
CA PRO A 269 20.93 -8.28 8.50
C PRO A 269 19.41 -8.40 8.27
N LEU A 270 18.97 -8.33 7.01
CA LEU A 270 17.56 -8.26 6.62
C LEU A 270 16.71 -9.43 7.17
N GLN A 271 17.22 -10.66 7.12
CA GLN A 271 16.48 -11.86 7.54
C GLN A 271 16.17 -11.84 9.05
N GLU A 272 17.13 -11.40 9.87
CA GLU A 272 16.97 -11.29 11.32
C GLU A 272 16.02 -10.14 11.70
N TYR A 273 16.15 -8.99 11.04
CA TYR A 273 15.19 -7.90 11.13
C TYR A 273 13.77 -8.36 10.75
N ALA A 274 13.63 -9.14 9.67
CA ALA A 274 12.35 -9.66 9.23
C ALA A 274 11.75 -10.65 10.25
N ARG A 275 12.56 -11.50 10.88
CA ARG A 275 12.15 -12.36 12.00
C ARG A 275 11.63 -11.52 13.18
N ILE A 276 12.37 -10.50 13.59
CA ILE A 276 12.04 -9.65 14.73
C ILE A 276 10.78 -8.82 14.48
N VAL A 277 10.73 -8.04 13.41
CA VAL A 277 9.59 -7.14 13.10
C VAL A 277 8.34 -7.90 12.63
N SER A 278 8.49 -9.13 12.14
CA SER A 278 7.32 -9.95 11.80
C SER A 278 6.68 -10.59 13.01
N ASN A 279 7.44 -10.98 14.05
CA ASN A 279 6.96 -11.78 15.19
C ASN A 279 6.87 -11.05 16.53
N TYR A 280 7.45 -9.85 16.68
CA TYR A 280 7.34 -9.03 17.89
C TYR A 280 5.86 -8.75 18.28
N ARG A 281 5.48 -9.10 19.51
CA ARG A 281 4.11 -8.98 20.07
C ARG A 281 2.98 -9.65 19.26
N THR A 282 3.29 -10.62 18.40
CA THR A 282 2.25 -11.28 17.56
C THR A 282 1.40 -12.32 18.29
N GLY A 283 1.76 -12.69 19.53
CA GLY A 283 1.07 -13.75 20.28
C GLY A 283 1.26 -15.16 19.70
N VAL A 284 2.12 -15.33 18.68
CA VAL A 284 2.35 -16.64 18.06
C VAL A 284 3.25 -17.49 18.97
N LEU A 285 2.63 -18.47 19.65
CA LEU A 285 3.32 -19.56 20.35
C LEU A 285 4.45 -20.14 19.48
N GLY A 286 5.65 -20.22 20.05
CA GLY A 286 6.85 -20.74 19.39
C GLY A 286 7.61 -19.76 18.48
N ALA A 287 7.07 -18.56 18.19
CA ALA A 287 7.74 -17.57 17.33
C ALA A 287 7.82 -16.15 17.92
N ASN A 288 7.03 -15.83 18.95
CA ASN A 288 6.93 -14.49 19.53
C ASN A 288 8.28 -13.93 20.02
N VAL A 289 8.68 -12.78 19.47
CA VAL A 289 9.93 -12.08 19.81
C VAL A 289 9.72 -11.12 20.97
N SER A 290 10.66 -11.12 21.92
CA SER A 290 10.55 -10.32 23.14
C SER A 290 10.92 -8.84 22.94
N LEU A 291 10.50 -7.96 23.86
CA LEU A 291 10.92 -6.55 23.85
C LEU A 291 12.43 -6.41 24.08
N VAL A 292 13.00 -7.21 24.99
CA VAL A 292 14.44 -7.19 25.29
C VAL A 292 15.25 -7.59 24.05
N GLU A 293 14.86 -8.67 23.38
CA GLU A 293 15.47 -9.14 22.13
C GLU A 293 15.38 -8.11 21.00
N LYS A 294 14.21 -7.49 20.81
CA LYS A 294 14.02 -6.38 19.87
C LYS A 294 14.96 -5.21 20.20
N SER A 295 15.00 -4.77 21.46
CA SER A 295 15.82 -3.63 21.88
C SER A 295 17.32 -3.92 21.71
N ILE A 296 17.78 -5.13 22.07
CA ILE A 296 19.16 -5.57 21.85
C ILE A 296 19.50 -5.56 20.35
N PHE A 297 18.60 -6.01 19.47
CA PHE A 297 18.84 -5.93 18.02
C PHE A 297 18.98 -4.48 17.53
N GLU A 298 18.10 -3.58 17.99
CA GLU A 298 18.06 -2.18 17.57
C GLU A 298 19.28 -1.40 18.08
N GLU A 299 19.67 -1.55 19.34
CA GLU A 299 20.92 -1.00 19.88
C GLU A 299 22.14 -1.50 19.10
N ASN A 300 22.20 -2.80 18.79
CA ASN A 300 23.26 -3.37 17.93
C ASN A 300 23.26 -2.79 16.50
N GLN A 301 22.18 -2.14 16.05
CA GLN A 301 22.09 -1.40 14.79
C GLN A 301 22.17 0.13 14.97
N GLY A 302 22.61 0.62 16.13
CA GLY A 302 22.78 2.05 16.43
C GLY A 302 21.53 2.74 16.98
N GLY A 303 20.61 1.99 17.58
CA GLY A 303 19.42 2.50 18.25
C GLY A 303 18.22 2.63 17.31
N ASN A 304 17.36 3.61 17.61
CA ASN A 304 16.06 3.81 16.95
C ASN A 304 16.16 3.97 15.42
N VAL A 305 15.34 3.20 14.70
CA VAL A 305 15.29 3.20 13.23
C VAL A 305 14.76 4.52 12.69
N PHE A 306 15.37 5.02 11.61
CA PHE A 306 14.91 6.23 10.92
C PHE A 306 13.90 5.87 9.83
N TYR A 307 12.78 6.59 9.81
CA TYR A 307 11.69 6.43 8.84
C TYR A 307 11.75 7.53 7.79
N TYR A 308 11.58 7.16 6.52
CA TYR A 308 11.61 8.08 5.40
C TYR A 308 10.37 7.87 4.52
N THR A 309 9.71 8.95 4.09
CA THR A 309 8.55 8.93 3.20
C THR A 309 8.83 9.73 1.92
N LEU A 310 8.27 9.29 0.80
CA LEU A 310 8.42 9.94 -0.49
C LEU A 310 7.73 11.32 -0.46
N VAL A 311 8.40 12.40 -0.87
CA VAL A 311 7.78 13.74 -0.96
C VAL A 311 7.82 14.34 -2.36
N ASP A 312 8.79 13.96 -3.19
CA ASP A 312 8.93 14.56 -4.53
C ASP A 312 9.67 13.63 -5.50
N PHE A 313 9.73 14.04 -6.76
CA PHE A 313 10.53 13.43 -7.82
C PHE A 313 11.40 14.48 -8.51
N LYS A 314 12.68 14.16 -8.77
CA LYS A 314 13.54 14.99 -9.60
C LYS A 314 13.06 14.98 -11.05
N THR A 315 12.57 16.13 -11.51
CA THR A 315 12.57 16.50 -12.93
C THR A 315 14.01 16.71 -13.41
N SER A 316 14.28 16.31 -14.65
CA SER A 316 15.56 16.46 -15.34
C SER A 316 15.65 17.76 -16.14
#